data_AF-A0A2X2YGM9-F1
#
_entry.id   AF-A0A2X2YGM9-F1
#
_cell.length_a   1.000
_cell.length_b   1.000
_cell.length_c   1.000
_cell.angle_alpha   90.00
_cell.angle_beta   90.00
_cell.angle_gamma   90.00
#
_symmetry.space_group_name_H-M   'P 1'
#
loop_
_entity.id
_entity.type
_entity.pdbx_description
1 polymer ?
#
loop_
_entity_poly.entity_id
_entity_poly.type
_entity_poly.pdbx_seq_one_letter_code
_entity_poly.pdbx_strand_id
1 'polypeptide(L)'
;MTTITGGQQRWQTLIIAALLLITDDATIEVNADYLNLNYSTGSNALLSAHGQGSTIENQGDITTHGTVNVLLADKGAEASNSGNILIYGSSGDTGDDRSAITRANGEDTVVHNKAGADITLFSNQTPEFINGINIYPERWYTHTLYAMLATQGGSVVNDKGATVHLQGAGAYGVSASVGTALNEGDIYLDGFIPTLDDENNIISTDYWQPTYLYLTSSAMVAGSSDIGYGDATAINTGTIHRQQRRVRYDGAQRRHGR
;
A
#
# COMPACT_ATOMS: atom_id res chain seq x y z
N MET A 1 -7.25 2.46 26.81
CA MET A 1 -6.87 1.13 26.28
C MET A 1 -8.13 0.44 25.79
N THR A 2 -8.39 0.51 24.47
CA THR A 2 -9.49 -0.23 23.85
C THR A 2 -8.87 -1.46 23.19
N THR A 3 -8.90 -2.59 23.89
CA THR A 3 -8.41 -3.86 23.35
C THR A 3 -9.53 -4.51 22.55
N ILE A 4 -9.47 -4.48 21.22
CA ILE A 4 -10.37 -5.28 20.38
C ILE A 4 -9.78 -6.69 20.33
N THR A 5 -10.33 -7.62 21.12
CA THR A 5 -9.93 -9.03 21.11
C THR A 5 -10.88 -9.80 20.19
N GLY A 6 -10.40 -10.23 19.02
CA GLY A 6 -11.22 -10.91 18.01
C GLY A 6 -10.97 -12.41 17.94
N GLY A 7 -11.84 -13.21 18.55
CA GLY A 7 -12.04 -14.60 18.12
C GLY A 7 -13.12 -14.63 17.04
N GLN A 8 -12.80 -15.14 15.84
CA GLN A 8 -13.72 -15.34 14.70
C GLN A 8 -14.76 -14.21 14.55
N GLN A 9 -14.33 -12.99 14.23
CA GLN A 9 -15.21 -11.84 14.04
C GLN A 9 -15.20 -11.37 12.58
N ARG A 10 -16.38 -11.29 11.98
CA ARG A 10 -16.60 -10.45 10.79
C ARG A 10 -16.20 -9.02 11.13
N TRP A 11 -15.33 -8.44 10.31
CA TRP A 11 -14.92 -7.04 10.36
C TRP A 11 -16.15 -6.12 10.43
N GLN A 12 -16.23 -5.31 11.49
CA GLN A 12 -17.18 -4.20 11.53
C GLN A 12 -16.47 -2.98 10.94
N THR A 13 -16.85 -2.61 9.71
CA THR A 13 -16.46 -1.32 9.12
C THR A 13 -17.00 -0.19 9.99
N LEU A 14 -16.13 0.70 10.49
CA LEU A 14 -16.57 1.93 11.13
C LEU A 14 -16.84 2.98 10.05
N ILE A 15 -18.11 3.12 9.65
CA ILE A 15 -18.57 4.13 8.68
C ILE A 15 -18.86 5.43 9.44
N ILE A 16 -18.16 6.51 9.08
CA ILE A 16 -18.29 7.80 9.76
C ILE A 16 -18.76 8.87 8.78
N ALA A 17 -19.78 9.63 9.18
CA ALA A 17 -20.45 10.65 8.37
C ALA A 17 -20.11 12.10 8.78
N ALA A 18 -19.12 12.33 9.66
CA ALA A 18 -18.77 13.69 10.12
C ALA A 18 -17.26 13.86 10.36
N LEU A 19 -16.73 13.39 11.50
CA LEU A 19 -15.31 13.54 11.84
C LEU A 19 -14.87 12.39 12.74
N LEU A 20 -13.72 11.81 12.46
CA LEU A 20 -12.97 10.92 13.36
C LEU A 20 -11.55 11.40 13.50
N LEU A 21 -11.09 11.48 14.75
CA LEU A 21 -9.71 11.75 15.09
C LEU A 21 -9.18 10.58 15.91
N ILE A 22 -8.12 9.94 15.44
CA ILE A 22 -7.25 9.07 16.24
C ILE A 22 -6.12 9.95 16.76
N THR A 23 -5.97 10.06 18.08
CA THR A 23 -4.99 10.94 18.72
C THR A 23 -3.57 10.36 18.67
N ASP A 24 -2.58 11.21 18.88
CA ASP A 24 -1.15 10.88 18.82
C ASP A 24 -0.68 9.88 19.90
N ASP A 25 -1.43 9.76 21.00
CA ASP A 25 -1.22 8.77 22.04
C ASP A 25 -1.90 7.41 21.78
N ALA A 26 -2.63 7.29 20.68
CA ALA A 26 -3.33 6.06 20.33
C ALA A 26 -2.41 5.08 19.59
N THR A 27 -2.49 3.82 19.98
CA THR A 27 -1.90 2.69 19.26
C THR A 27 -3.01 1.73 18.84
N ILE A 28 -3.05 1.39 17.56
CA ILE A 28 -3.96 0.39 17.00
C ILE A 28 -3.12 -0.73 16.40
N GLU A 29 -3.31 -1.94 16.90
CA GLU A 29 -2.69 -3.14 16.36
C GLU A 29 -3.76 -4.02 15.72
N VAL A 30 -3.54 -4.40 14.47
CA VAL A 30 -4.46 -5.23 13.68
C VAL A 30 -3.75 -6.51 13.30
N ASN A 31 -4.31 -7.64 13.71
CA ASN A 31 -3.92 -8.95 13.22
C ASN A 31 -5.00 -9.39 12.22
N ALA A 32 -4.63 -9.44 10.94
CA ALA A 32 -5.55 -9.70 9.86
C ALA A 32 -5.30 -11.08 9.26
N ASP A 33 -6.23 -11.99 9.57
CA ASP A 33 -6.32 -13.27 8.88
C ASP A 33 -6.97 -13.09 7.50
N TYR A 34 -6.59 -13.95 6.55
CA TYR A 34 -7.17 -13.97 5.22
C TYR A 34 -8.69 -14.12 5.28
N LEU A 35 -9.40 -13.20 4.63
CA LEU A 35 -10.75 -13.52 4.18
C LEU A 35 -10.65 -14.03 2.75
N ASN A 36 -11.01 -15.29 2.53
CA ASN A 36 -11.25 -15.82 1.19
C ASN A 36 -12.47 -15.08 0.60
N LEU A 37 -12.23 -13.89 0.05
CA LEU A 37 -13.26 -13.03 -0.52
C LEU A 37 -13.23 -13.21 -2.02
N ASN A 38 -14.10 -14.11 -2.49
CA ASN A 38 -14.69 -13.96 -3.80
C ASN A 38 -15.35 -12.57 -3.85
N TYR A 39 -14.66 -11.58 -4.44
CA TYR A 39 -15.20 -10.30 -4.97
C TYR A 39 -15.41 -9.08 -4.05
N SER A 40 -14.82 -8.97 -2.84
CA SER A 40 -15.08 -7.81 -1.94
C SER A 40 -13.88 -6.92 -1.60
N THR A 41 -12.69 -7.17 -2.13
CA THR A 41 -11.46 -6.42 -1.84
C THR A 41 -11.43 -5.09 -2.61
N GLY A 42 -12.27 -4.15 -2.19
CA GLY A 42 -12.30 -2.83 -2.80
C GLY A 42 -13.23 -1.81 -2.15
N SER A 43 -13.88 -2.11 -1.03
CA SER A 43 -14.82 -1.17 -0.39
C SER A 43 -14.69 -1.08 1.12
N ASN A 44 -13.90 -1.95 1.74
CA ASN A 44 -13.74 -2.00 3.18
C ASN A 44 -12.33 -1.52 3.55
N ALA A 45 -12.27 -0.71 4.60
CA ALA A 45 -11.05 -0.33 5.29
C ALA A 45 -11.29 -0.36 6.80
N LEU A 46 -10.22 -0.31 7.59
CA LEU A 46 -10.30 -0.18 9.04
C LEU A 46 -11.10 1.07 9.41
N LEU A 47 -10.79 2.20 8.76
CA LEU A 47 -11.44 3.48 8.94
C LEU A 47 -11.94 3.99 7.58
N SER A 48 -13.24 4.27 7.48
CA SER A 48 -13.85 4.76 6.24
C SER A 48 -14.70 6.02 6.43
N ALA A 49 -14.41 7.05 5.64
CA ALA A 49 -15.20 8.27 5.54
C ALA A 49 -15.94 8.26 4.20
N HIS A 50 -17.23 8.59 4.23
CA HIS A 50 -18.06 8.61 3.03
C HIS A 50 -18.84 9.93 2.96
N GLY A 51 -18.87 10.52 1.78
CA GLY A 51 -19.65 11.73 1.50
C GLY A 51 -18.88 13.02 1.82
N GLN A 52 -19.27 14.08 1.11
CA GLN A 52 -18.68 15.40 1.25
C GLN A 52 -18.77 15.92 2.69
N GLY A 53 -17.65 16.44 3.19
CA GLY A 53 -17.53 16.97 4.55
C GLY A 53 -17.24 15.92 5.63
N SER A 54 -17.25 14.63 5.29
CA SER A 54 -16.77 13.57 6.18
C SER A 54 -15.26 13.53 6.18
N THR A 55 -14.66 13.45 7.37
CA THR A 55 -13.20 13.46 7.54
C THR A 55 -12.71 12.39 8.51
N ILE A 56 -11.55 11.80 8.22
CA ILE A 56 -10.76 10.97 9.16
C ILE A 56 -9.36 11.54 9.26
N GLU A 57 -8.82 11.64 10.47
CA GLU A 57 -7.41 11.91 10.70
C GLU A 57 -6.81 10.87 11.65
N ASN A 58 -5.74 10.20 11.21
CA ASN A 58 -4.88 9.41 12.06
C ASN A 58 -3.70 10.24 12.55
N GLN A 59 -3.58 10.53 13.84
CA GLN A 59 -2.38 11.14 14.43
C GLN A 59 -1.54 10.13 15.22
N GLY A 60 -2.06 8.91 15.47
CA GLY A 60 -1.39 7.87 16.25
C GLY A 60 -0.68 6.82 15.40
N ASP A 61 -0.36 5.70 16.05
CA ASP A 61 0.34 4.58 15.45
C ASP A 61 -0.62 3.45 15.08
N ILE A 62 -0.60 3.02 13.82
CA ILE A 62 -1.36 1.87 13.33
C ILE A 62 -0.37 0.84 12.81
N THR A 63 -0.37 -0.36 13.40
CA THR A 63 0.41 -1.50 12.91
C THR A 63 -0.53 -2.60 12.45
N THR A 64 -0.31 -3.16 11.26
CA THR A 64 -1.05 -4.31 10.75
C THR A 64 -0.12 -5.48 10.44
N HIS A 65 -0.49 -6.66 10.92
CA HIS A 65 0.07 -7.94 10.53
C HIS A 65 -0.90 -8.60 9.56
N GLY A 66 -0.52 -8.67 8.29
CA GLY A 66 -1.41 -8.99 7.18
C GLY A 66 -1.83 -7.75 6.39
N THR A 67 -2.42 -8.00 5.22
CA THR A 67 -2.77 -7.00 4.21
C THR A 67 -4.17 -6.44 4.45
N VAL A 68 -4.26 -5.15 4.81
CA VAL A 68 -5.52 -4.47 5.11
C VAL A 68 -5.52 -3.06 4.51
N ASN A 69 -6.67 -2.61 3.99
CA ASN A 69 -6.88 -1.19 3.71
C ASN A 69 -7.10 -0.46 5.04
N VAL A 70 -6.25 0.50 5.40
CA VAL A 70 -6.33 1.21 6.68
C VAL A 70 -7.27 2.41 6.59
N LEU A 71 -7.02 3.32 5.64
CA LEU A 71 -7.81 4.53 5.45
C LEU A 71 -8.53 4.52 4.10
N LEU A 72 -9.84 4.73 4.12
CA LEU A 72 -10.65 4.94 2.91
C LEU A 72 -11.40 6.27 3.02
N ALA A 73 -11.15 7.16 2.08
CA ALA A 73 -12.05 8.27 1.77
C ALA A 73 -12.84 7.93 0.50
N ASP A 74 -14.14 8.21 0.51
CA ASP A 74 -15.04 7.88 -0.60
C ASP A 74 -16.10 8.98 -0.82
N LYS A 75 -16.46 9.23 -2.09
CA LYS A 75 -17.57 10.13 -2.49
C LYS A 75 -17.46 11.56 -1.96
N GLY A 76 -16.30 12.19 -2.17
CA GLY A 76 -16.04 13.58 -1.77
C GLY A 76 -15.55 13.74 -0.33
N ALA A 77 -15.28 12.63 0.37
CA ALA A 77 -14.72 12.65 1.71
C ALA A 77 -13.21 12.93 1.70
N GLU A 78 -12.65 13.22 2.87
CA GLU A 78 -11.21 13.39 3.06
C GLU A 78 -10.68 12.43 4.14
N ALA A 79 -9.48 11.90 3.95
CA ALA A 79 -8.75 11.23 5.01
C ALA A 79 -7.31 11.74 5.09
N SER A 80 -6.70 11.62 6.26
CA SER A 80 -5.33 12.06 6.49
C SER A 80 -4.60 11.14 7.45
N ASN A 81 -3.33 10.90 7.17
CA ASN A 81 -2.36 10.35 8.10
C ASN A 81 -1.39 11.46 8.54
N SER A 82 -1.26 11.64 9.85
CA SER A 82 -0.37 12.57 10.55
C SER A 82 0.55 11.81 11.53
N GLY A 83 0.31 10.51 11.74
CA GLY A 83 1.13 9.62 12.58
C GLY A 83 1.84 8.54 11.74
N ASN A 84 1.93 7.33 12.27
CA ASN A 84 2.63 6.23 11.61
C ASN A 84 1.67 5.11 11.21
N ILE A 85 1.81 4.61 9.98
CA ILE A 85 1.12 3.40 9.51
C ILE A 85 2.19 2.39 9.09
N LEU A 86 2.23 1.25 9.78
CA LEU A 86 3.18 0.16 9.54
C LEU A 86 2.44 -1.11 9.11
N ILE A 87 2.78 -1.62 7.92
CA ILE A 87 2.12 -2.78 7.32
C ILE A 87 3.13 -3.89 7.10
N TYR A 88 2.88 -5.04 7.71
CA TYR A 88 3.54 -6.31 7.41
C TYR A 88 2.66 -7.13 6.47
N GLY A 89 2.83 -6.90 5.16
CA GLY A 89 2.19 -7.65 4.07
C GLY A 89 2.80 -9.04 3.89
N SER A 90 2.73 -9.85 4.95
CA SER A 90 3.14 -11.24 4.95
C SER A 90 1.93 -12.15 5.06
N SER A 91 1.83 -13.17 4.22
CA SER A 91 0.84 -14.23 4.37
C SER A 91 1.49 -15.59 4.11
N GLY A 92 1.02 -16.61 4.83
CA GLY A 92 1.37 -18.02 4.61
C GLY A 92 0.36 -18.76 3.71
N ASP A 93 -0.59 -18.05 3.09
CA ASP A 93 -1.77 -18.62 2.42
C ASP A 93 -2.04 -17.99 1.02
N THR A 94 -2.77 -18.73 0.17
CA THR A 94 -2.86 -18.56 -1.30
C THR A 94 -4.08 -17.76 -1.82
N GLY A 95 -4.51 -16.70 -1.15
CA GLY A 95 -5.69 -15.92 -1.59
C GLY A 95 -5.39 -14.66 -2.42
N ASP A 96 -6.39 -13.79 -2.60
CA ASP A 96 -6.23 -12.42 -3.13
C ASP A 96 -6.10 -11.35 -2.03
N ASP A 97 -4.96 -10.65 -1.97
CA ASP A 97 -4.60 -9.68 -0.92
C ASP A 97 -4.30 -8.28 -1.46
N ARG A 98 -4.71 -8.01 -2.71
CA ARG A 98 -4.58 -6.66 -3.28
C ARG A 98 -5.18 -5.64 -2.33
N SER A 99 -4.33 -4.70 -1.91
CA SER A 99 -4.69 -3.73 -0.88
C SER A 99 -4.17 -2.35 -1.22
N ALA A 100 -5.00 -1.36 -0.93
CA ALA A 100 -4.63 0.04 -0.88
C ALA A 100 -4.65 0.47 0.58
N ILE A 101 -3.46 0.57 1.19
CA ILE A 101 -3.29 0.89 2.62
C ILE A 101 -4.00 2.20 2.95
N THR A 102 -3.84 3.19 2.08
CA THR A 102 -4.68 4.38 2.07
C THR A 102 -5.30 4.56 0.68
N ARG A 103 -6.58 4.96 0.63
CA ARG A 103 -7.30 5.07 -0.63
C ARG A 103 -8.25 6.25 -0.71
N ALA A 104 -8.16 6.98 -1.81
CA ALA A 104 -9.15 7.96 -2.23
C ALA A 104 -10.00 7.36 -3.36
N ASN A 105 -11.32 7.24 -3.15
CA ASN A 105 -12.24 6.68 -4.14
C ASN A 105 -13.33 7.68 -4.57
N GLY A 106 -13.34 8.02 -5.84
CA GLY A 106 -14.34 8.92 -6.43
C GLY A 106 -13.82 10.35 -6.60
N GLU A 107 -14.49 11.13 -7.46
CA GLU A 107 -14.21 12.54 -7.66
C GLU A 107 -14.28 13.34 -6.34
N ASP A 108 -13.54 14.45 -6.28
CA ASP A 108 -13.44 15.36 -5.13
C ASP A 108 -13.03 14.68 -3.80
N THR A 109 -12.48 13.47 -3.88
CA THR A 109 -12.05 12.68 -2.72
C THR A 109 -10.54 12.74 -2.59
N VAL A 110 -10.03 12.99 -1.39
CA VAL A 110 -8.59 13.12 -1.16
C VAL A 110 -8.10 12.34 0.05
N VAL A 111 -6.92 11.75 -0.07
CA VAL A 111 -6.16 11.22 1.07
C VAL A 111 -4.76 11.81 1.13
N HIS A 112 -4.41 12.38 2.28
CA HIS A 112 -3.10 12.96 2.55
C HIS A 112 -2.26 12.07 3.49
N ASN A 113 -0.98 11.93 3.18
CA ASN A 113 0.05 11.59 4.15
C ASN A 113 0.77 12.91 4.48
N LYS A 114 0.49 13.47 5.66
CA LYS A 114 0.87 14.84 6.01
C LYS A 114 2.33 14.93 6.44
N ALA A 115 2.85 16.15 6.46
CA ALA A 115 4.21 16.43 6.93
C ALA A 115 4.48 15.80 8.31
N GLY A 116 5.60 15.07 8.44
CA GLY A 116 5.98 14.35 9.66
C GLY A 116 5.36 12.96 9.81
N ALA A 117 4.41 12.59 8.95
CA ALA A 117 3.77 11.28 8.96
C ALA A 117 4.56 10.25 8.14
N ASP A 118 4.42 8.98 8.52
CA ASP A 118 5.09 7.85 7.88
C ASP A 118 4.10 6.76 7.46
N ILE A 119 4.31 6.22 6.26
CA ILE A 119 3.69 4.96 5.83
C ILE A 119 4.79 3.99 5.43
N THR A 120 4.95 2.92 6.21
CA THR A 120 5.90 1.85 5.93
C THR A 120 5.18 0.57 5.52
N LEU A 121 5.56 0.03 4.36
CA LEU A 121 4.97 -1.16 3.76
C LEU A 121 6.06 -2.21 3.48
N PHE A 122 5.90 -3.37 4.12
CA PHE A 122 6.68 -4.58 3.86
C PHE A 122 5.83 -5.58 3.08
N SER A 123 6.40 -6.19 2.04
CA SER A 123 5.83 -7.31 1.30
C SER A 123 6.87 -8.41 1.18
N ASN A 124 6.62 -9.58 1.75
CA ASN A 124 7.48 -10.75 1.54
C ASN A 124 6.96 -11.70 0.45
N GLN A 125 5.87 -11.31 -0.23
CA GLN A 125 5.26 -12.05 -1.33
C GLN A 125 5.72 -11.50 -2.68
N THR A 126 5.47 -12.27 -3.73
CA THR A 126 5.72 -11.86 -5.12
C THR A 126 4.43 -11.80 -5.89
N PRO A 127 4.20 -10.79 -6.73
CA PRO A 127 3.02 -10.73 -7.58
C PRO A 127 2.72 -12.05 -8.30
N GLU A 128 1.50 -12.54 -8.13
CA GLU A 128 1.02 -13.81 -8.71
C GLU A 128 -0.24 -13.57 -9.54
N PHE A 129 -0.31 -14.21 -10.72
CA PHE A 129 -1.47 -14.10 -11.60
C PHE A 129 -2.70 -14.75 -10.97
N ILE A 130 -3.83 -14.03 -10.99
CA ILE A 130 -5.10 -14.53 -10.46
C ILE A 130 -6.27 -14.14 -11.36
N ASN A 131 -7.12 -13.20 -10.93
CA ASN A 131 -8.25 -12.65 -11.64
C ASN A 131 -8.17 -11.10 -11.67
N GLY A 132 -9.01 -10.48 -12.49
CA GLY A 132 -8.98 -9.04 -12.72
C GLY A 132 -9.79 -8.24 -11.69
N ILE A 133 -9.18 -7.26 -11.01
CA ILE A 133 -9.89 -6.23 -10.24
C ILE A 133 -9.58 -4.84 -10.82
N ASN A 134 -10.63 -4.20 -11.34
CA ASN A 134 -10.52 -3.01 -12.20
C ASN A 134 -10.02 -1.74 -11.49
N ILE A 135 -10.04 -1.71 -10.15
CA ILE A 135 -9.61 -0.53 -9.38
C ILE A 135 -8.10 -0.48 -9.17
N TYR A 136 -7.39 -1.61 -9.34
CA TYR A 136 -5.95 -1.68 -9.11
C TYR A 136 -5.17 -1.47 -10.41
N PRO A 137 -4.04 -0.75 -10.36
CA PRO A 137 -3.14 -0.63 -11.50
C PRO A 137 -2.74 -1.98 -12.08
N GLU A 138 -2.27 -2.92 -11.24
CA GLU A 138 -1.91 -4.28 -11.63
C GLU A 138 -3.13 -5.21 -11.58
N ARG A 139 -4.06 -4.98 -12.50
CA ARG A 139 -5.40 -5.57 -12.49
C ARG A 139 -5.40 -7.08 -12.30
N TRP A 140 -4.45 -7.79 -12.89
CA TRP A 140 -4.47 -9.25 -13.00
C TRP A 140 -3.66 -10.01 -11.94
N TYR A 141 -3.03 -9.30 -11.00
CA TYR A 141 -2.06 -9.88 -10.08
C TYR A 141 -2.41 -9.59 -8.62
N THR A 142 -2.41 -10.64 -7.79
CA THR A 142 -2.42 -10.51 -6.32
C THR A 142 -1.02 -10.18 -5.81
N HIS A 143 -0.86 -9.99 -4.50
CA HIS A 143 0.38 -9.58 -3.84
C HIS A 143 0.87 -8.22 -4.34
N THR A 144 -0.09 -7.36 -4.69
CA THR A 144 0.16 -5.97 -5.10
C THR A 144 -0.42 -5.04 -4.05
N LEU A 145 0.50 -4.36 -3.34
CA LEU A 145 0.20 -3.54 -2.17
C LEU A 145 0.56 -2.10 -2.47
N TYR A 146 -0.42 -1.20 -2.31
CA TYR A 146 -0.29 0.20 -2.62
C TYR A 146 -0.32 1.02 -1.32
N ALA A 147 0.78 1.69 -0.98
CA ALA A 147 0.83 2.55 0.21
C ALA A 147 -0.23 3.65 0.14
N MET A 148 -0.39 4.25 -1.05
CA MET A 148 -1.47 5.19 -1.34
C MET A 148 -2.03 4.95 -2.73
N LEU A 149 -3.34 4.82 -2.86
CA LEU A 149 -3.99 4.60 -4.16
C LEU A 149 -5.17 5.55 -4.39
N ALA A 150 -5.13 6.31 -5.48
CA ALA A 150 -6.29 7.00 -6.01
C ALA A 150 -7.03 6.13 -7.02
N THR A 151 -8.35 6.11 -6.91
CA THR A 151 -9.23 5.36 -7.82
C THR A 151 -10.47 6.19 -8.17
N GLN A 152 -11.05 5.95 -9.34
CA GLN A 152 -12.32 6.54 -9.78
C GLN A 152 -12.34 8.09 -9.73
N GLY A 153 -11.20 8.74 -9.97
CA GLY A 153 -11.09 10.21 -10.01
C GLY A 153 -10.64 10.85 -8.69
N GLY A 154 -10.34 10.04 -7.66
CA GLY A 154 -9.80 10.54 -6.39
C GLY A 154 -8.36 11.05 -6.50
N SER A 155 -7.86 11.59 -5.39
CA SER A 155 -6.48 12.09 -5.29
C SER A 155 -5.78 11.55 -4.04
N VAL A 156 -4.54 11.10 -4.21
CA VAL A 156 -3.66 10.76 -3.08
C VAL A 156 -2.43 11.65 -3.11
N VAL A 157 -2.05 12.17 -1.94
CA VAL A 157 -0.96 13.13 -1.79
C VAL A 157 -0.03 12.70 -0.67
N ASN A 158 1.24 12.47 -0.99
CA ASN A 158 2.31 12.38 0.00
C ASN A 158 2.91 13.78 0.15
N ASP A 159 2.49 14.50 1.19
CA ASP A 159 2.79 15.91 1.39
C ASP A 159 4.29 16.14 1.58
N LYS A 160 4.72 17.38 1.37
CA LYS A 160 6.10 17.78 1.65
C LYS A 160 6.46 17.51 3.11
N GLY A 161 7.53 16.76 3.33
CA GLY A 161 8.00 16.36 4.66
C GLY A 161 7.31 15.11 5.22
N ALA A 162 6.45 14.45 4.45
CA ALA A 162 5.93 13.13 4.73
C ALA A 162 6.83 12.05 4.10
N THR A 163 6.78 10.83 4.64
CA THR A 163 7.62 9.72 4.17
C THR A 163 6.82 8.47 3.85
N VAL A 164 7.21 7.78 2.77
CA VAL A 164 6.72 6.45 2.41
C VAL A 164 7.90 5.50 2.25
N HIS A 165 7.90 4.39 2.99
CA HIS A 165 8.88 3.32 2.86
C HIS A 165 8.24 2.09 2.20
N LEU A 166 8.86 1.61 1.12
CA LEU A 166 8.41 0.45 0.36
C LEU A 166 9.50 -0.60 0.34
N GLN A 167 9.17 -1.80 0.82
CA GLN A 167 10.11 -2.89 0.94
C GLN A 167 9.45 -4.18 0.45
N GLY A 168 10.02 -4.82 -0.56
CA GLY A 168 9.48 -6.05 -1.13
C GLY A 168 9.05 -5.97 -2.59
N ALA A 169 8.80 -7.14 -3.17
CA ALA A 169 8.19 -7.26 -4.49
C ALA A 169 6.69 -6.91 -4.41
N GLY A 170 6.15 -6.33 -5.49
CA GLY A 170 4.74 -5.93 -5.54
C GLY A 170 4.36 -4.78 -4.61
N ALA A 171 5.35 -4.05 -4.06
CA ALA A 171 5.12 -2.86 -3.26
C ALA A 171 5.10 -1.61 -4.14
N TYR A 172 4.02 -0.85 -4.05
CA TYR A 172 3.79 0.35 -4.83
C TYR A 172 3.54 1.55 -3.90
N GLY A 173 4.17 2.67 -4.21
CA GLY A 173 4.06 3.88 -3.40
C GLY A 173 2.80 4.67 -3.73
N VAL A 174 3.00 5.94 -4.08
CA VAL A 174 1.93 6.90 -4.34
C VAL A 174 1.40 6.67 -5.76
N SER A 175 0.22 6.06 -5.85
CA SER A 175 -0.28 5.46 -7.09
C SER A 175 -1.70 5.90 -7.43
N ALA A 176 -2.07 5.80 -8.70
CA ALA A 176 -3.42 6.06 -9.19
C ALA A 176 -3.77 5.13 -10.36
N SER A 177 -4.94 4.50 -10.33
CA SER A 177 -5.50 3.82 -11.51
C SER A 177 -6.31 4.79 -12.37
N VAL A 178 -7.21 5.54 -11.74
CA VAL A 178 -7.95 6.67 -12.31
C VAL A 178 -7.96 7.79 -11.28
N GLY A 179 -7.50 8.98 -11.65
CA GLY A 179 -7.34 10.12 -10.74
C GLY A 179 -5.90 10.62 -10.63
N THR A 180 -5.51 11.15 -9.47
CA THR A 180 -4.21 11.81 -9.29
C THR A 180 -3.39 11.20 -8.16
N ALA A 181 -2.11 10.96 -8.43
CA ALA A 181 -1.08 10.60 -7.45
C ALA A 181 -0.05 11.73 -7.39
N LEU A 182 0.11 12.37 -6.24
CA LEU A 182 1.05 13.48 -6.04
C LEU A 182 2.06 13.13 -4.94
N ASN A 183 3.34 13.12 -5.28
CA ASN A 183 4.43 13.03 -4.30
C ASN A 183 5.18 14.35 -4.19
N GLU A 184 5.09 14.98 -3.02
CA GLU A 184 5.87 16.15 -2.63
C GLU A 184 6.89 15.83 -1.52
N GLY A 185 6.72 14.71 -0.83
CA GLY A 185 7.62 14.19 0.21
C GLY A 185 8.67 13.21 -0.30
N ASP A 186 9.14 12.34 0.60
CA ASP A 186 10.18 11.36 0.32
C ASP A 186 9.59 9.94 0.17
N ILE A 187 10.04 9.21 -0.85
CA ILE A 187 9.72 7.80 -1.04
C ILE A 187 11.01 6.99 -1.04
N TYR A 188 11.12 6.01 -0.15
CA TYR A 188 12.21 5.05 -0.11
C TYR A 188 11.74 3.72 -0.70
N LEU A 189 12.34 3.30 -1.81
CA LEU A 189 11.98 2.08 -2.51
C LEU A 189 13.12 1.06 -2.47
N ASP A 190 12.83 -0.10 -1.88
CA ASP A 190 13.63 -1.32 -1.97
C ASP A 190 12.76 -2.48 -2.47
N GLY A 191 12.89 -2.83 -3.76
CA GLY A 191 12.06 -3.87 -4.39
C GLY A 191 12.51 -5.31 -4.12
N PHE A 192 13.55 -5.52 -3.30
CA PHE A 192 14.00 -6.86 -2.94
C PHE A 192 13.07 -7.46 -1.87
N ILE A 193 12.77 -8.75 -1.99
CA ILE A 193 11.91 -9.46 -1.03
C ILE A 193 12.65 -9.56 0.31
N PRO A 194 12.14 -8.99 1.42
CA PRO A 194 12.74 -9.16 2.73
C PRO A 194 12.38 -10.50 3.35
N THR A 195 13.33 -11.08 4.08
CA THR A 195 13.07 -12.11 5.10
C THR A 195 13.13 -11.44 6.46
N LEU A 196 12.11 -11.65 7.28
CA LEU A 196 12.01 -11.07 8.62
C LEU A 196 12.31 -12.13 9.70
N ASP A 197 12.87 -11.70 10.84
CA ASP A 197 12.90 -12.50 12.07
C ASP A 197 11.61 -12.35 12.90
N ASP A 198 11.54 -13.04 14.04
CA ASP A 198 10.37 -13.02 14.93
C ASP A 198 10.13 -11.64 15.56
N GLU A 199 11.15 -10.78 15.59
CA GLU A 199 11.08 -9.39 16.02
C GLU A 199 10.82 -8.40 14.86
N ASN A 200 10.48 -8.91 13.67
CA ASN A 200 10.20 -8.16 12.44
C ASN A 200 11.38 -7.36 11.87
N ASN A 201 12.62 -7.72 12.19
CA ASN A 201 13.81 -7.15 11.57
C ASN A 201 14.15 -7.87 10.27
N ILE A 202 14.65 -7.11 9.29
CA ILE A 202 15.12 -7.70 8.03
C ILE A 202 16.46 -8.41 8.27
N ILE A 203 16.47 -9.72 8.08
CA ILE A 203 17.67 -10.56 8.22
C ILE A 203 18.34 -10.90 6.89
N SER A 204 17.56 -10.90 5.80
CA SER A 204 18.06 -11.11 4.43
C SER A 204 17.12 -10.51 3.40
N THR A 205 17.59 -10.39 2.17
CA THR A 205 16.79 -9.90 1.05
C THR A 205 17.12 -10.67 -0.22
N ASP A 206 16.12 -11.02 -1.01
CA ASP A 206 16.28 -11.74 -2.28
C ASP A 206 15.74 -10.96 -3.47
N TYR A 207 16.35 -11.16 -4.63
CA TYR A 207 15.86 -10.58 -5.88
C TYR A 207 14.77 -11.47 -6.48
N TRP A 208 13.62 -10.88 -6.73
CA TRP A 208 12.58 -11.47 -7.56
C TRP A 208 12.74 -11.07 -9.02
N GLN A 209 12.76 -12.06 -9.92
CA GLN A 209 12.73 -11.79 -11.35
C GLN A 209 11.27 -11.74 -11.83
N PRO A 210 10.70 -10.55 -12.11
CA PRO A 210 9.32 -10.46 -12.56
C PRO A 210 9.18 -11.01 -13.99
N THR A 211 8.02 -11.60 -14.29
CA THR A 211 7.67 -12.01 -15.65
C THR A 211 7.54 -10.82 -16.59
N TYR A 212 7.04 -9.69 -16.08
CA TYR A 212 6.86 -8.45 -16.82
C TYR A 212 7.44 -7.27 -16.05
N LEU A 213 8.11 -6.36 -16.75
CA LEU A 213 8.76 -5.20 -16.11
C LEU A 213 7.78 -4.30 -15.34
N TYR A 214 6.52 -4.21 -15.77
CA TYR A 214 5.52 -3.39 -15.07
C TYR A 214 5.18 -3.93 -13.67
N LEU A 215 5.47 -5.21 -13.38
CA LEU A 215 5.26 -5.80 -12.06
C LEU A 215 6.34 -5.43 -11.04
N THR A 216 7.42 -4.76 -11.45
CA THR A 216 8.43 -4.32 -10.48
C THR A 216 7.83 -3.30 -9.52
N SER A 217 8.17 -3.44 -8.23
CA SER A 217 7.86 -2.44 -7.20
C SER A 217 8.27 -1.05 -7.67
N SER A 218 7.39 -0.08 -7.48
CA SER A 218 7.53 1.25 -8.06
C SER A 218 7.10 2.32 -7.06
N ALA A 219 7.87 3.41 -6.99
CA ALA A 219 7.57 4.52 -6.09
C ALA A 219 6.25 5.20 -6.44
N MET A 220 5.91 5.25 -7.73
CA MET A 220 4.64 5.77 -8.22
C MET A 220 4.15 4.94 -9.41
N VAL A 221 2.84 4.79 -9.53
CA VAL A 221 2.18 4.16 -10.68
C VAL A 221 1.03 5.06 -11.13
N ALA A 222 0.89 5.29 -12.44
CA ALA A 222 -0.25 5.98 -13.03
C ALA A 222 -0.84 5.13 -14.15
N GLY A 223 -2.09 4.72 -13.99
CA GLY A 223 -2.88 3.99 -14.98
C GLY A 223 -3.13 2.54 -14.57
N SER A 224 -3.36 1.69 -15.56
CA SER A 224 -3.59 0.26 -15.37
C SER A 224 -2.82 -0.55 -16.40
N SER A 225 -2.45 -1.78 -16.04
CA SER A 225 -1.90 -2.79 -16.94
C SER A 225 -2.90 -3.26 -18.00
N ASP A 226 -4.16 -2.82 -17.94
CA ASP A 226 -5.24 -3.24 -18.84
C ASP A 226 -6.02 -2.05 -19.43
N ILE A 227 -6.43 -2.21 -20.68
CA ILE A 227 -7.05 -1.15 -21.47
C ILE A 227 -8.43 -0.77 -20.91
N GLY A 228 -8.69 0.53 -20.83
CA GLY A 228 -9.98 1.06 -20.37
C GLY A 228 -10.17 1.11 -18.85
N TYR A 229 -9.16 0.71 -18.06
CA TYR A 229 -9.19 0.79 -16.60
C TYR A 229 -8.16 1.76 -16.01
N GLY A 230 -7.50 2.54 -16.89
CA GLY A 230 -6.56 3.58 -16.52
C GLY A 230 -6.95 4.94 -17.09
N ASP A 231 -6.84 5.98 -16.28
CA ASP A 231 -6.90 7.39 -16.69
C ASP A 231 -6.37 8.24 -15.51
N ALA A 232 -5.05 8.15 -15.30
CA ALA A 232 -4.41 8.68 -14.12
C ALA A 232 -3.24 9.59 -14.44
N THR A 233 -3.01 10.51 -13.52
CA THR A 233 -1.88 11.44 -13.54
C THR A 233 -1.00 11.17 -12.33
N ALA A 234 0.31 11.02 -12.53
CA ALA A 234 1.30 11.00 -11.45
C ALA A 234 2.21 12.22 -11.55
N ILE A 235 2.40 12.92 -10.44
CA ILE A 235 3.24 14.12 -10.35
C ILE A 235 4.23 13.92 -9.19
N ASN A 236 5.52 14.06 -9.46
CA ASN A 236 6.57 14.02 -8.44
C ASN A 236 7.28 15.37 -8.37
N THR A 237 7.14 16.06 -7.24
CA THR A 237 7.92 17.26 -6.86
C THR A 237 8.87 16.99 -5.69
N GLY A 238 8.71 15.85 -5.00
CA GLY A 238 9.58 15.38 -3.91
C GLY A 238 10.74 14.49 -4.35
N THR A 239 11.31 13.73 -3.41
CA THR A 239 12.49 12.88 -3.62
C THR A 239 12.13 11.40 -3.66
N ILE A 240 12.74 10.65 -4.57
CA ILE A 240 12.66 9.19 -4.59
C ILE A 240 14.05 8.61 -4.35
N HIS A 241 14.21 7.92 -3.24
CA HIS A 241 15.39 7.17 -2.87
C HIS A 241 15.23 5.73 -3.33
N ARG A 242 16.18 5.20 -4.12
CA ARG A 242 16.17 3.80 -4.53
C ARG A 242 17.39 3.08 -3.98
N GLN A 243 17.17 1.93 -3.37
CA GLN A 243 18.26 1.07 -2.97
C GLN A 243 18.75 0.27 -4.19
N GLN A 244 19.94 0.60 -4.69
CA GLN A 244 20.61 -0.17 -5.73
C GLN A 244 21.58 -1.16 -5.08
N ARG A 245 21.30 -2.46 -5.18
CA ARG A 245 22.22 -3.52 -4.77
C ARG A 245 22.84 -4.16 -6.01
N ARG A 246 24.18 -4.27 -6.05
CA ARG A 246 24.90 -4.92 -7.17
C ARG A 246 24.67 -6.43 -7.09
N VAL A 247 23.99 -7.01 -8.07
CA VAL A 247 24.02 -8.45 -8.33
C VAL A 247 25.42 -8.81 -8.82
N ARG A 248 26.22 -9.49 -8.01
CA ARG A 248 27.48 -10.07 -8.50
C ARG A 248 27.15 -11.32 -9.30
N TYR A 249 27.30 -11.25 -10.61
CA TYR A 249 27.39 -12.44 -11.44
C TYR A 249 28.78 -13.06 -11.21
N ASP A 250 28.87 -14.08 -10.36
CA ASP A 250 30.05 -14.97 -10.32
C ASP A 250 30.01 -15.89 -11.53
N GLY A 251 30.38 -15.34 -12.68
CA GLY A 251 30.61 -16.10 -13.90
C GLY A 251 31.85 -16.98 -13.72
N ALA A 252 31.62 -18.27 -13.46
CA ALA A 252 32.66 -19.29 -13.53
C ALA A 252 33.23 -19.36 -14.95
N GLN A 253 34.30 -18.60 -15.23
CA GLN A 253 35.15 -18.83 -16.39
C GLN A 253 35.90 -20.16 -16.20
N ARG A 254 35.33 -21.25 -16.72
CA ARG A 254 36.11 -22.46 -17.00
C ARG A 254 37.13 -22.13 -18.07
N ARG A 255 38.39 -21.91 -17.66
CA ARG A 255 39.54 -21.94 -18.55
C ARG A 255 39.69 -23.36 -19.11
N HIS A 256 39.24 -23.58 -20.35
CA HIS A 256 39.75 -24.69 -21.15
C HIS A 256 41.08 -24.26 -21.76
N GLY A 257 42.17 -24.65 -21.11
CA GLY A 257 43.48 -24.70 -21.74
C GLY A 257 43.63 -26.04 -22.46
N ARG A 258 43.85 -25.99 -23.77
CA ARG A 258 44.77 -26.84 -24.52
C ARG A 258 45.33 -26.02 -25.67
#